data_AF-A0A522ZNT9-F1
#
_entry.id   AF-A0A522ZNT9-F1
#
_cell.length_a   1.000
_cell.length_b   1.000
_cell.length_c   1.000
_cell.angle_alpha   90.00
_cell.angle_beta   90.00
_cell.angle_gamma   90.00
#
_symmetry.space_group_name_H-M   'P 1'
#
loop_
_entity.id
_entity.type
_entity.pdbx_description
1 polymer ?
#
loop_
_entity_poly.entity_id
_entity_poly.type
_entity_poly.pdbx_seq_one_letter_code
_entity_poly.pdbx_strand_id
1 'polypeptide(L)' 'MKTTPLERCLLKVYLQAVRQKDWIVAEHLLSAIEACAPPEATMSDTVIEAYFALAARANIFQQTQATEPMR' A
#
# COMPACT_ATOMS: atom_id res chain seq x y z
N MET A 1 -5.27 16.39 -4.91
CA MET A 1 -5.69 17.24 -3.76
C MET A 1 -4.48 17.47 -2.86
N LYS A 2 -4.45 18.44 -1.94
CA LYS A 2 -3.27 18.60 -1.04
C LYS A 2 -3.30 17.51 0.02
N THR A 3 -2.45 16.50 -0.14
CA THR A 3 -2.20 15.45 0.87
C THR A 3 -1.71 16.06 2.18
N THR A 4 -2.26 15.59 3.30
CA THR A 4 -1.93 16.12 4.62
C THR A 4 -0.51 15.69 5.03
N PRO A 5 0.17 16.46 5.91
CA PRO A 5 1.47 16.03 6.47
C PRO A 5 1.41 14.66 7.15
N LEU A 6 0.27 14.33 7.76
CA LEU A 6 0.03 13.04 8.41
C LEU A 6 -0.06 11.90 7.39
N GLU A 7 -0.87 12.04 6.33
CA GLU A 7 -0.99 11.06 5.25
C GLU A 7 0.36 10.73 4.62
N ARG A 8 1.19 11.75 4.37
CA ARG A 8 2.55 11.53 3.82
C ARG A 8 3.47 10.78 4.77
N CYS A 9 3.38 11.04 6.07
CA CYS A 9 4.15 10.30 7.07
C CYS A 9 3.69 8.84 7.14
N LEU A 10 2.38 8.60 7.19
CA LEU A 10 1.81 7.25 7.19
C LEU A 10 2.23 6.46 5.94
N LEU A 11 2.19 7.08 4.76
CA LEU A 11 2.64 6.45 3.52
C LEU A 11 4.12 6.07 3.55
N LYS A 12 5.00 6.92 4.07
CA LYS A 12 6.43 6.59 4.21
C LYS A 12 6.65 5.36 5.07
N VAL A 13 5.96 5.28 6.21
CA VAL A 13 6.07 4.14 7.13
C VAL A 13 5.45 2.89 6.51
N TYR A 14 4.33 3.01 5.78
CA TYR A 14 3.70 1.91 5.05
C TYR A 14 4.67 1.31 4.02
N LEU A 15 5.28 2.14 3.18
CA LEU A 15 6.27 1.69 2.19
C LEU A 15 7.47 1.00 2.84
N GLN A 16 7.89 1.46 4.02
CA GLN A 16 8.94 0.81 4.78
C GLN A 16 8.51 -0.56 5.32
N ALA A 17 7.31 -0.68 5.89
CA ALA A 17 6.75 -1.94 6.37
C ALA A 17 6.62 -2.96 5.23
N VAL A 18 6.14 -2.53 4.06
CA VAL A 18 6.06 -3.36 2.84
C VAL A 18 7.43 -3.88 2.42
N ARG A 19 8.48 -3.04 2.44
CA ARG A 19 9.86 -3.44 2.13
C ARG A 19 10.42 -4.43 3.15
N GLN A 20 10.08 -4.28 4.43
CA GLN A 20 10.48 -5.17 5.51
C GLN A 20 9.67 -6.47 5.55
N LYS A 21 8.60 -6.57 4.74
CA LYS A 21 7.61 -7.66 4.77
C LYS A 21 6.89 -7.77 6.13
N ASP A 22 6.81 -6.66 6.87
CA ASP A 22 6.01 -6.57 8.08
C ASP A 22 4.56 -6.26 7.71
N TRP A 23 3.81 -7.33 7.51
CA TRP A 23 2.49 -7.28 6.90
C TRP A 23 1.38 -6.84 7.82
N ILE A 24 1.48 -7.22 9.10
CA ILE A 24 0.53 -6.80 10.12
C ILE A 24 0.62 -5.27 10.26
N VAL A 25 1.84 -4.74 10.29
CA VAL A 25 2.06 -3.29 10.36
C VAL A 25 1.61 -2.59 9.07
N ALA A 26 1.92 -3.17 7.89
CA ALA A 26 1.48 -2.60 6.62
C ALA A 26 -0.06 -2.52 6.50
N GLU A 27 -0.78 -3.55 6.95
CA GLU A 27 -2.24 -3.57 6.95
C GLU A 27 -2.83 -2.47 7.86
N HIS A 28 -2.34 -2.35 9.09
CA HIS A 28 -2.78 -1.30 10.00
C HIS A 28 -2.49 0.11 9.48
N LEU A 29 -1.34 0.31 8.82
CA LEU A 29 -0.99 1.59 8.22
C LEU A 29 -1.88 1.91 7.02
N LEU A 30 -2.26 0.91 6.21
CA LEU A 30 -3.19 1.11 5.10
C LEU A 30 -4.56 1.57 5.61
N SER A 31 -5.12 0.91 6.63
CA SER A 31 -6.39 1.34 7.23
C SER A 31 -6.32 2.75 7.83
N ALA A 32 -5.18 3.13 8.43
CA ALA A 32 -4.98 4.49 8.94
C ALA A 32 -4.92 5.55 7.82
N ILE A 33 -4.32 5.23 6.67
CA ILE A 33 -4.29 6.10 5.49
C ILE A 33 -5.70 6.27 4.92
N GLU A 34 -6.48 5.19 4.83
CA GLU A 34 -7.88 5.22 4.37
C GLU A 34 -8.75 6.07 5.29
N ALA A 35 -8.59 5.93 6.61
CA ALA A 35 -9.33 6.71 7.59
C ALA A 35 -8.99 8.21 7.58
N CYS A 36 -7.82 8.60 7.03
CA CYS A 36 -7.44 10.00 6.87
C CYS A 36 -8.06 10.66 5.62
N ALA A 37 -8.61 9.87 4.69
CA ALA A 37 -9.20 10.41 3.48
C ALA A 37 -10.46 11.25 3.82
N PRO A 38 -10.66 12.41 3.17
CA PRO A 38 -11.88 13.18 3.33
C PRO A 38 -13.10 12.34 2.92
N PRO A 39 -14.22 12.40 3.67
CA PRO A 39 -15.41 11.61 3.37
C PRO A 39 -16.04 11.94 2.01
N GLU A 40 -15.78 13.13 1.45
CA GLU A 40 -16.23 13.53 0.11
C GLU A 40 -15.27 13.11 -1.01
N ALA A 41 -14.06 12.66 -0.67
CA ALA A 41 -13.06 12.24 -1.65
C ALA A 41 -13.22 10.74 -1.95
N THR A 42 -13.52 10.39 -3.21
CA THR A 42 -13.63 9.00 -3.66
C THR A 42 -12.35 8.19 -3.38
N MET A 43 -11.18 8.84 -3.42
CA MET A 43 -9.88 8.32 -2.99
C MET A 43 -8.88 9.49 -2.90
N SER A 44 -8.02 9.53 -1.87
CA SER A 44 -6.92 10.49 -1.81
C SER A 44 -5.71 10.01 -2.62
N ASP A 45 -4.87 10.94 -3.10
CA ASP A 45 -3.66 10.61 -3.87
C ASP A 45 -2.75 9.61 -3.10
N THR A 46 -2.76 9.67 -1.76
CA THR A 46 -2.00 8.77 -0.88
C THR A 46 -2.60 7.37 -0.82
N VAL A 47 -3.93 7.25 -0.81
CA VAL A 47 -4.61 5.96 -0.89
C VAL A 47 -4.29 5.29 -2.23
N ILE A 48 -4.35 6.04 -3.34
CA ILE A 48 -4.01 5.53 -4.68
C ILE A 48 -2.58 4.99 -4.70
N GLU A 49 -1.62 5.75 -4.17
CA GLU A 49 -0.21 5.32 -4.13
C GLU A 49 0.00 4.06 -3.26
N ALA A 50 -0.70 3.94 -2.13
CA ALA A 50 -0.65 2.77 -1.28
C ALA A 50 -1.20 1.50 -1.98
N TYR A 51 -2.31 1.63 -2.71
CA TYR A 51 -2.88 0.54 -3.53
C TYR A 51 -1.98 0.15 -4.70
N PHE A 52 -1.35 1.11 -5.39
CA PHE A 52 -0.39 0.80 -6.47
C PHE A 52 0.82 0.02 -5.96
N ALA A 53 1.36 0.37 -4.78
CA ALA A 53 2.45 -0.38 -4.16
C ALA A 53 2.06 -1.82 -3.82
N LEU A 54 0.81 -2.03 -3.38
CA LEU A 54 0.25 -3.35 -3.10
C LEU A 54 0.08 -4.17 -4.41
N ALA A 55 -0.50 -3.56 -5.44
CA ALA A 55 -0.76 -4.20 -6.74
C ALA A 55 0.54 -4.57 -7.48
N ALA A 56 1.55 -3.71 -7.45
CA ALA A 56 2.88 -4.00 -8.01
C ALA A 56 3.48 -5.25 -7.37
N ARG A 57 3.21 -5.48 -6.07
CA ARG A 57 3.68 -6.67 -5.36
C ARG A 57 2.84 -7.92 -5.62
N ALA A 58 1.52 -7.80 -5.72
CA ALA A 58 0.66 -8.91 -6.12
C ALA A 58 1.06 -9.45 -7.50
N ASN A 59 1.42 -8.56 -8.43
CA ASN A 59 1.89 -8.93 -9.76
C ASN A 59 3.26 -9.65 -9.73
N ILE A 60 4.17 -9.24 -8.84
CA ILE A 60 5.45 -9.95 -8.61
C ILE A 60 5.21 -11.37 -8.07
N PHE A 61 4.27 -11.54 -7.13
CA PHE A 61 3.92 -12.87 -6.60
C PHE A 61 3.30 -13.78 -7.68
N GLN A 62 2.42 -13.25 -8.53
CA GLN A 62 1.84 -14.01 -9.65
C GLN A 62 2.90 -14.43 -10.68
N GLN A 63 3.90 -13.60 -10.97
CA GLN A 63 4.98 -13.94 -11.90
C GLN A 63 5.92 -15.03 -11.34
N THR A 64 6.21 -15.02 -10.04
CA THR A 64 7.01 -16.08 -9.40
C THR A 64 6.30 -17.44 -9.33
N GLN A 65 4.97 -17.49 -9.25
CA GLN A 65 4.24 -18.77 -9.28
C GLN A 65 4.06 -19.34 -10.69
N ALA A 66 4.14 -18.51 -11.74
CA ALA A 66 4.05 -18.95 -13.14
C ALA A 66 5.36 -19.58 -13.67
N THR A 67 6.44 -19.57 -12.89
CA THR A 67 7.78 -20.03 -13.30
C THR A 67 8.29 -21.24 -12.52
N GLU A 68 7.46 -21.93 -11.74
CA GLU A 68 7.80 -23.27 -11.25
C GLU A 68 7.48 -24.31 -12.34
N PRO A 69 8.48 -24.92 -13.02
CA PRO A 69 8.22 -26.04 -13.89
C PRO A 69 7.77 -27.20 -13.00
N MET A 70 6.55 -27.66 -13.25
CA MET A 70 5.97 -28.91 -12.75
C MET A 70 7.03 -30.01 -12.90
N ARG A 71 7.59 -30.48 -11.78
CA ARG A 71 8.53 -31.60 -11.71
C ARG A 71 7.79 -32.86 -11.32
#